data_AF-A0A2X1J2B0-F1
#
_entry.id   AF-A0A2X1J2B0-F1
#
_cell.length_a   1.000
_cell.length_b   1.000
_cell.length_c   1.000
_cell.angle_alpha   90.00
_cell.angle_beta   90.00
_cell.angle_gamma   90.00
#
_symmetry.space_group_name_H-M   'P 1'
#
loop_
_entity.id
_entity.type
_entity.pdbx_description
1 polymer ?
#
loop_
_entity_poly.entity_id
_entity_poly.type
_entity_poly.pdbx_seq_one_letter_code
_entity_poly.pdbx_strand_id
1 'polypeptide(L)'
;MKIAILSRDGTLYSCKRLREAAIQRGHLVEILDPLSCYMNINPAASSIHYKGRKLPHFDAVIPRIGTAITFYGTAALRQFEMLGSYPLNESVAIARARDKLRSMQLLARQGIGPACHGHCAFAG
;
A
#
# COMPACT_ATOMS: atom_id res chain seq x y z
N MET A 1 -19.50 -1.73 1.76
CA MET A 1 -18.24 -0.97 1.72
C MET A 1 -17.72 -0.90 0.29
N LYS A 2 -17.02 0.18 -0.05
CA LYS A 2 -16.31 0.39 -1.30
C LYS A 2 -14.81 0.29 -1.05
N ILE A 3 -14.16 -0.65 -1.73
CA ILE A 3 -12.76 -1.03 -1.53
C ILE A 3 -11.97 -0.71 -2.79
N ALA A 4 -10.84 -0.01 -2.63
CA ALA A 4 -9.86 0.17 -3.69
C ALA A 4 -8.74 -0.88 -3.55
N ILE A 5 -8.36 -1.52 -4.65
CA ILE A 5 -7.15 -2.36 -4.72
C ILE A 5 -6.12 -1.60 -5.55
N LEU A 6 -5.02 -1.18 -4.91
CA LEU A 6 -3.93 -0.48 -5.58
C LEU A 6 -2.94 -1.48 -6.19
N SER A 7 -3.03 -1.72 -7.49
CA SER A 7 -2.14 -2.64 -8.23
C SER A 7 -1.93 -2.15 -9.66
N ARG A 8 -0.69 -2.23 -10.16
CA ARG A 8 -0.41 -1.98 -11.60
C ARG A 8 -1.03 -3.03 -12.51
N ASP A 9 -1.12 -4.27 -12.01
CA ASP A 9 -1.67 -5.38 -12.77
C ASP A 9 -2.87 -5.96 -12.03
N GLY A 10 -4.06 -5.66 -12.54
CA GLY A 10 -5.33 -6.20 -12.06
C GLY A 10 -5.62 -7.61 -12.55
N THR A 11 -4.83 -8.14 -13.49
CA THR A 11 -5.01 -9.47 -14.09
C THR A 11 -4.33 -10.58 -13.30
N LEU A 12 -3.40 -10.22 -12.41
CA LEU A 12 -2.72 -11.15 -11.50
C LEU A 12 -3.72 -11.90 -10.63
N TYR A 13 -3.41 -13.19 -10.39
CA TYR A 13 -4.22 -14.08 -9.57
C TYR A 13 -4.59 -13.47 -8.21
N SER A 14 -3.64 -12.87 -7.51
CA SER A 14 -3.90 -12.24 -6.20
C SER A 14 -4.94 -11.13 -6.26
N CYS A 15 -4.92 -10.29 -7.30
CA CYS A 15 -5.87 -9.19 -7.45
C CYS A 15 -7.27 -9.73 -7.78
N LYS A 16 -7.35 -10.74 -8.65
CA LYS A 16 -8.60 -11.43 -9.00
C LYS A 16 -9.25 -12.07 -7.76
N ARG A 17 -8.49 -12.84 -6.99
CA ARG A 17 -8.97 -13.52 -5.77
C ARG A 17 -9.44 -12.53 -4.70
N LEU A 18 -8.72 -11.44 -4.49
CA LEU A 18 -9.14 -10.39 -3.55
C LEU A 18 -10.45 -9.74 -3.99
N ARG A 19 -10.56 -9.41 -5.28
CA ARG A 19 -11.79 -8.83 -5.85
C ARG A 19 -12.96 -9.80 -5.71
N GLU A 20 -12.81 -11.06 -6.09
CA GLU A 20 -13.83 -12.10 -5.97
C GLU A 20 -14.29 -12.25 -4.51
N ALA A 21 -13.35 -12.40 -3.58
CA ALA A 21 -13.64 -12.60 -2.16
C ALA A 21 -14.34 -11.41 -1.51
N ALA A 22 -14.06 -10.19 -1.98
CA ALA A 22 -14.72 -8.97 -1.52
C ALA A 22 -16.12 -8.82 -2.14
N ILE A 23 -16.29 -9.12 -3.43
CA ILE A 23 -17.61 -9.14 -4.10
C ILE A 23 -18.53 -10.19 -3.46
N GLN A 24 -18.01 -11.39 -3.18
CA GLN A 24 -18.76 -12.46 -2.51
C GLN A 24 -19.27 -12.05 -1.12
N ARG A 25 -18.59 -11.11 -0.47
CA ARG A 25 -18.99 -10.51 0.83
C ARG A 25 -19.88 -9.27 0.68
N GLY A 26 -20.33 -8.95 -0.54
CA GLY A 26 -21.20 -7.80 -0.81
C GLY A 26 -20.48 -6.45 -0.82
N HIS A 27 -19.17 -6.42 -1.08
CA HIS A 27 -18.42 -5.17 -1.20
C HIS A 27 -18.27 -4.74 -2.66
N LEU A 28 -18.26 -3.42 -2.89
CA LEU A 28 -17.91 -2.84 -4.18
C LEU A 28 -16.40 -2.74 -4.28
N VAL A 29 -15.80 -3.20 -5.38
CA VAL A 29 -14.36 -3.26 -5.54
C VAL A 29 -13.93 -2.58 -6.82
N GLU A 30 -12.94 -1.70 -6.72
CA GLU A 30 -12.30 -1.06 -7.86
C GLU A 30 -10.80 -1.30 -7.83
N ILE A 31 -10.23 -1.79 -8.93
CA ILE A 31 -8.78 -1.96 -9.07
C ILE A 31 -8.22 -0.71 -9.73
N LEU A 32 -7.28 -0.06 -9.06
CA LEU A 32 -6.68 1.20 -9.48
C LEU A 32 -5.17 1.00 -9.66
N ASP A 33 -4.65 1.40 -10.82
CA ASP A 33 -3.22 1.52 -11.02
C ASP A 33 -2.70 2.75 -10.28
N PRO A 34 -1.78 2.60 -9.30
CA PRO A 34 -1.22 3.73 -8.58
C PRO A 34 -0.60 4.79 -9.50
N LEU A 35 0.04 4.38 -10.60
CA LEU A 35 0.69 5.33 -11.54
C LEU A 35 -0.31 6.16 -12.35
N SER A 36 -1.54 5.66 -12.50
CA SER A 36 -2.62 6.37 -13.19
C SER A 36 -3.42 7.28 -12.23
N CYS A 37 -3.09 7.28 -10.94
CA CYS A 37 -3.66 8.18 -9.95
C CYS A 37 -2.88 9.49 -9.92
N TYR A 38 -3.57 10.63 -10.00
CA TYR A 38 -2.99 11.95 -9.82
C TYR A 38 -3.72 12.70 -8.72
N MET A 39 -2.95 13.40 -7.89
CA MET A 39 -3.41 13.93 -6.60
C MET A 39 -3.40 15.45 -6.63
N ASN A 40 -4.48 16.06 -6.15
CA ASN A 40 -4.44 17.47 -5.78
C ASN A 40 -3.93 17.56 -4.33
N ILE A 41 -2.73 18.11 -4.15
CA ILE A 41 -2.05 18.21 -2.84
C ILE A 41 -2.56 19.41 -2.03
N ASN A 42 -3.42 20.26 -2.62
CA ASN A 42 -3.99 21.39 -1.90
C ASN A 42 -4.79 20.89 -0.66
N PRO A 43 -4.42 21.27 0.57
CA PRO A 43 -5.10 20.81 1.79
C PRO A 43 -6.59 21.20 1.85
N ALA A 44 -7.00 22.29 1.18
CA ALA A 44 -8.41 22.70 1.11
C ALA A 44 -9.24 21.88 0.10
N ALA A 45 -8.59 21.19 -0.85
CA ALA A 45 -9.24 20.49 -1.96
C ALA A 45 -8.57 19.15 -2.28
N SER A 46 -8.12 18.45 -1.23
CA SER A 46 -7.48 17.15 -1.35
C SER A 46 -8.38 16.18 -2.11
N SER A 47 -7.87 15.64 -3.20
CA SER A 47 -8.63 14.69 -4.04
C SER A 47 -7.69 13.84 -4.88
N ILE A 48 -8.13 12.62 -5.17
CA ILE A 48 -7.45 11.72 -6.09
C ILE A 48 -8.30 11.65 -7.35
N HIS A 49 -7.63 11.74 -8.48
CA HIS A 49 -8.23 11.56 -9.78
C HIS A 49 -7.59 10.37 -10.48
N TYR A 50 -8.37 9.72 -11.33
CA TYR A 50 -7.97 8.53 -12.06
C TYR A 50 -8.56 8.60 -13.46
N LYS A 51 -7.72 8.59 -14.50
CA LYS A 51 -8.16 8.61 -15.90
C LYS A 51 -9.21 9.68 -16.24
N GLY A 52 -8.99 10.92 -15.80
CA GLY A 52 -9.88 12.06 -16.10
C GLY A 52 -11.00 12.27 -15.08
N ARG A 53 -11.32 11.30 -14.21
CA ARG A 53 -12.40 11.41 -13.22
C ARG A 53 -11.88 11.60 -11.80
N LYS A 54 -12.57 12.42 -11.01
CA LYS A 54 -12.38 12.46 -9.55
C LYS A 54 -12.84 11.13 -8.96
N LEU A 55 -11.97 10.50 -8.18
CA LEU A 55 -12.33 9.27 -7.47
C LEU A 55 -13.29 9.59 -6.32
N PRO A 56 -14.29 8.71 -6.10
CA PRO A 56 -15.14 8.80 -4.92
C PRO A 56 -14.37 8.38 -3.67
N HIS A 57 -14.98 8.57 -2.50
CA HIS A 57 -14.45 8.02 -1.27
C HIS A 57 -14.45 6.48 -1.30
N PHE A 58 -13.42 5.90 -0.71
CA PHE A 58 -13.28 4.46 -0.48
C PHE A 58 -13.18 4.21 1.02
N ASP A 59 -13.90 3.22 1.53
CA ASP A 59 -13.88 2.89 2.95
C ASP A 59 -12.55 2.21 3.32
N ALA A 60 -11.99 1.43 2.39
CA ALA A 60 -10.73 0.72 2.59
C ALA A 60 -9.88 0.63 1.31
N VAL A 61 -8.56 0.54 1.49
CA VAL A 61 -7.57 0.38 0.43
C VAL A 61 -6.67 -0.81 0.70
N ILE A 62 -6.53 -1.69 -0.29
CA ILE A 62 -5.63 -2.84 -0.25
C ILE A 62 -4.42 -2.55 -1.15
N PRO A 63 -3.25 -2.20 -0.58
CA PRO A 63 -2.06 -1.88 -1.36
C PRO A 63 -1.31 -3.11 -1.84
N ARG A 64 -1.23 -3.29 -3.16
CA ARG A 64 -0.43 -4.28 -3.88
C ARG A 64 0.63 -3.57 -4.72
N ILE A 65 1.48 -2.81 -4.02
CA ILE A 65 2.48 -1.93 -4.64
C ILE A 65 3.70 -2.74 -5.08
N GLY A 66 4.00 -2.69 -6.38
CA GLY A 66 5.18 -3.35 -6.96
C GLY A 66 6.49 -2.68 -6.56
N THR A 67 7.59 -3.42 -6.64
CA THR A 67 8.91 -2.99 -6.15
C THR A 67 9.40 -1.69 -6.80
N ALA A 68 9.25 -1.58 -8.12
CA ALA A 68 9.73 -0.48 -8.93
C ALA A 68 8.97 0.84 -8.73
N ILE A 69 7.78 0.81 -8.11
CA ILE A 69 6.91 1.98 -7.96
C ILE A 69 6.65 2.32 -6.49
N THR A 70 7.51 1.86 -5.58
CA THR A 70 7.29 1.98 -4.13
C THR A 70 7.07 3.45 -3.72
N PHE A 71 7.89 4.37 -4.24
CA PHE A 71 7.79 5.79 -3.89
C PHE A 71 6.43 6.39 -4.29
N TYR A 72 6.07 6.34 -5.57
CA TYR A 72 4.80 6.91 -6.03
C TYR A 72 3.58 6.13 -5.51
N GLY A 73 3.67 4.80 -5.42
CA GLY A 73 2.59 3.96 -4.91
C GLY A 73 2.28 4.22 -3.44
N THR A 74 3.31 4.44 -2.60
CA THR A 74 3.09 4.80 -1.19
C THR A 74 2.60 6.24 -1.03
N ALA A 75 2.99 7.17 -1.92
CA ALA A 75 2.42 8.52 -1.95
C ALA A 75 0.92 8.50 -2.31
N ALA A 76 0.54 7.75 -3.34
CA ALA A 76 -0.87 7.55 -3.70
C ALA A 76 -1.67 6.94 -2.55
N LEU A 77 -1.15 5.88 -1.91
CA LEU A 77 -1.76 5.26 -0.74
C LEU A 77 -1.92 6.26 0.42
N ARG A 78 -0.89 7.05 0.72
CA ARG A 78 -0.96 8.09 1.76
C ARG A 78 -2.05 9.11 1.48
N GLN A 79 -2.30 9.45 0.22
CA GLN A 79 -3.41 10.34 -0.11
C GLN A 79 -4.76 9.71 0.21
N PHE A 80 -4.93 8.40 -0.01
CA PHE A 80 -6.16 7.70 0.43
C PHE A 80 -6.29 7.71 1.96
N GLU A 81 -5.18 7.49 2.69
CA GLU A 81 -5.16 7.57 4.16
C GLU A 81 -5.59 8.96 4.64
N MET A 82 -5.08 10.02 4.02
CA MET A 82 -5.46 11.42 4.34
C MET A 82 -6.91 11.74 3.99
N LEU A 83 -7.51 11.03 3.04
CA LEU A 83 -8.93 11.13 2.69
C LEU A 83 -9.84 10.27 3.59
N GLY A 84 -9.28 9.64 4.64
CA GLY A 84 -9.99 8.86 5.64
C GLY A 84 -10.23 7.40 5.27
N SER A 85 -9.65 6.91 4.18
CA SER A 85 -9.75 5.49 3.80
C SER A 85 -8.86 4.63 4.71
N TYR A 86 -9.37 3.47 5.14
CA TYR A 86 -8.60 2.52 5.94
C TYR A 86 -7.56 1.77 5.08
N PRO A 87 -6.24 1.90 5.34
CA PRO A 87 -5.23 1.12 4.64
C PRO A 87 -5.08 -0.26 5.29
N LEU A 88 -5.13 -1.35 4.50
CA LEU A 88 -4.83 -2.68 5.04
C LEU A 88 -3.38 -2.76 5.57
N ASN A 89 -2.46 -2.09 4.89
CA ASN A 89 -1.08 -1.87 5.33
C ASN A 89 -0.78 -0.38 5.14
N GLU A 90 -0.34 0.31 6.19
CA GLU A 90 -0.02 1.73 6.12
C GLU A 90 1.13 2.04 5.14
N SER A 91 1.07 3.19 4.49
CA SER A 91 2.08 3.72 3.58
C SER A 91 3.48 3.75 4.22
N VAL A 92 3.55 4.13 5.50
CA VAL A 92 4.78 4.18 6.29
C VAL A 92 5.31 2.77 6.59
N ALA A 93 4.43 1.84 6.93
CA ALA A 93 4.82 0.45 7.21
C ALA A 93 5.36 -0.24 5.95
N ILE A 94 4.71 -0.02 4.80
CA ILE A 94 5.19 -0.53 3.50
C ILE A 94 6.57 0.08 3.20
N ALA A 95 6.73 1.39 3.26
CA ALA A 95 8.02 2.03 2.97
C ALA A 95 9.15 1.47 3.86
N ARG A 96 8.89 1.26 5.15
CA ARG A 96 9.85 0.64 6.09
C ARG A 96 10.16 -0.80 5.74
N ALA A 97 9.15 -1.63 5.48
CA ALA A 97 9.31 -3.04 5.13
C ALA A 97 10.09 -3.27 3.81
N ARG A 98 10.08 -2.27 2.92
CA ARG A 98 10.81 -2.32 1.63
C ARG A 98 12.30 -2.04 1.80
N ASP A 99 12.68 -1.28 2.83
CA ASP A 99 14.07 -1.08 3.24
C ASP A 99 14.52 -2.25 4.11
N LYS A 100 15.23 -3.19 3.49
CA LYS A 100 15.72 -4.41 4.16
C LYS A 100 16.67 -4.09 5.31
N LEU A 101 17.58 -3.13 5.13
CA LEU A 101 18.56 -2.79 6.17
C LEU A 101 17.84 -2.24 7.39
N ARG A 102 16.94 -1.27 7.18
CA ARG A 102 16.13 -0.70 8.26
C ARG A 102 15.20 -1.72 8.90
N SER A 103 14.60 -2.60 8.10
CA SER A 103 13.74 -3.68 8.62
C SER A 103 14.52 -4.63 9.52
N MET A 104 15.73 -5.03 9.12
CA MET A 104 16.60 -5.87 9.95
C MET A 104 17.04 -5.16 11.23
N GLN A 105 17.38 -3.87 11.16
CA GLN A 105 17.71 -3.07 12.36
C GLN A 105 16.51 -2.99 13.33
N LEU A 106 15.29 -2.83 12.82
CA LEU A 106 14.07 -2.82 13.63
C LEU A 106 13.80 -4.18 14.27
N LEU A 107 13.97 -5.27 13.53
CA LEU A 107 13.79 -6.64 14.05
C LEU A 107 14.85 -6.98 15.10
N ALA A 108 16.12 -6.68 14.83
CA ALA A 108 17.23 -6.88 15.77
C ALA A 108 17.00 -6.11 17.08
N ARG A 109 16.52 -4.85 16.99
CA ARG A 109 16.15 -4.06 18.17
C ARG A 109 15.05 -4.69 19.02
N GLN A 110 14.18 -5.51 18.44
CA GLN A 110 13.10 -6.22 19.13
C GLN A 110 13.50 -7.65 19.55
N GLY A 111 14.78 -8.02 19.43
CA GLY A 111 15.25 -9.37 19.77
C GLY A 111 14.84 -10.45 18.75
N ILE A 112 14.34 -10.04 17.58
CA ILE A 112 13.97 -10.96 16.48
C ILE A 112 15.14 -10.95 15.49
N GLY A 113 16.14 -11.79 15.77
CA GLY A 113 17.35 -11.87 14.94
C GLY A 113 17.13 -12.70 13.67
N PRO A 114 17.74 -12.34 12.53
CA PRO A 114 17.86 -13.27 11.41
C PRO A 114 18.72 -14.48 11.81
N ALA A 115 18.46 -15.65 11.22
CA ALA A 115 19.42 -16.76 11.29
C ALA A 115 20.78 -16.24 10.81
N CYS A 116 21.84 -16.48 11.58
CA CYS A 116 23.19 -15.96 11.31
C CYS A 116 23.58 -16.13 9.85
N HIS A 117 23.57 -15.04 9.08
CA HIS A 117 24.21 -14.94 7.78
C HIS A 117 25.29 -13.86 7.87
N GLY A 118 26.50 -14.30 8.26
CA GLY A 118 27.74 -13.53 8.18
C GLY A 118 27.97 -12.50 9.28
N HIS A 119 28.85 -12.85 10.23
CA HIS A 119 29.51 -11.98 11.23
C HIS A 119 28.58 -11.06 12.06
N CYS A 120 27.76 -11.68 12.92
CA CYS A 120 27.30 -11.02 14.15
C CYS A 120 28.26 -11.36 15.28
N ALA A 121 29.29 -10.54 15.48
CA ALA A 121 29.88 -10.41 16.80
C ALA A 121 28.87 -9.62 17.66
N PHE A 122 27.99 -10.33 18.35
CA PHE A 122 27.40 -9.79 19.56
C PHE A 122 28.50 -9.82 20.63
N ALA A 123 29.17 -8.69 20.81
CA ALA A 123 30.09 -8.47 21.92
C ALA A 123 29.61 -7.25 22.71
N GLY A 124 29.32 -7.46 24.00
CA GLY A 124 29.10 -6.43 25.02
C GLY A 124 27.65 -6.09 25.28
#